data_AF-A0A7J7HTB4-F1
#
_entry.id   AF-A0A7J7HTB4-F1
#
_cell.length_a   1.000
_cell.length_b   1.000
_cell.length_c   1.000
_cell.angle_alpha   90.00
_cell.angle_beta   90.00
_cell.angle_gamma   90.00
#
_symmetry.space_group_name_H-M   'P 1'
#
loop_
_entity.id
_entity.type
_entity.pdbx_description
1 polymer ?
#
loop_
_entity_poly.entity_id
_entity_poly.type
_entity_poly.pdbx_seq_one_letter_code
_entity_poly.pdbx_strand_id
1 'polypeptide(L)'
;MFLSPFANGQLYYNFYHRSCPKLPMIVKFGVWEAVENDTRMAALHFHDCFVNAGGFPWQVPLGRQDGLTASEKAANEQLPSPFEPLLENITGKFASKGLDLKDVVVLSGILVYFS
;
A
#
# COMPACT_ATOMS: atom_id res chain seq x y z
N MET A 1 -18.25 -19.32 19.77
CA MET A 1 -17.76 -18.48 20.87
C MET A 1 -16.89 -17.40 20.25
N PHE A 2 -17.45 -16.22 20.02
CA PHE A 2 -16.78 -15.05 19.45
C PHE A 2 -16.17 -14.25 20.60
N LEU A 3 -14.84 -14.12 20.63
CA LEU A 3 -14.15 -13.05 21.36
C LEU A 3 -12.80 -12.76 20.67
N SER A 4 -12.77 -11.73 19.83
CA SER A 4 -11.54 -11.08 19.40
C SER A 4 -11.43 -9.74 20.13
N PRO A 5 -10.66 -9.62 21.22
CA PRO A 5 -10.31 -8.32 21.77
C PRO A 5 -9.05 -7.85 21.05
N PHE A 6 -9.14 -6.74 20.32
CA PHE A 6 -8.01 -5.97 19.79
C PHE A 6 -6.87 -6.83 19.23
N ALA A 7 -6.97 -7.22 17.96
CA ALA A 7 -5.76 -7.61 17.22
C ALA A 7 -4.85 -6.38 17.15
N ASN A 8 -3.90 -6.28 18.07
CA ASN A 8 -2.64 -5.59 17.83
C ASN A 8 -1.94 -6.37 16.72
N GLY A 9 -2.38 -6.14 15.48
CA GLY A 9 -1.79 -6.72 14.28
C GLY A 9 -0.44 -6.06 14.02
N GLN A 10 0.53 -6.31 14.89
CA GLN A 10 1.89 -5.87 14.66
C GLN A 10 2.42 -6.63 13.44
N LEU A 11 2.60 -5.89 12.35
CA LEU A 11 3.26 -6.39 11.17
C LEU A 11 4.74 -6.64 11.50
N TYR A 12 5.28 -7.75 11.01
CA TYR A 12 6.64 -8.18 11.33
C TYR A 12 7.41 -8.62 10.09
N TYR A 13 8.69 -8.24 9.99
CA TYR A 13 9.48 -8.43 8.78
C TYR A 13 9.74 -9.90 8.42
N ASN A 14 9.80 -10.79 9.41
CA ASN A 14 10.10 -12.21 9.19
C ASN A 14 8.87 -13.10 9.43
N PHE A 15 7.65 -12.55 9.38
CA PHE A 15 6.39 -13.26 9.66
C PHE A 15 6.29 -14.61 8.94
N TYR A 16 6.67 -14.67 7.66
CA TYR A 16 6.64 -15.89 6.85
C TYR A 16 7.94 -16.70 6.86
N HIS A 17 8.94 -16.35 7.65
CA HIS A 17 10.26 -17.01 7.60
C HIS A 17 10.20 -18.51 7.87
N ARG A 18 9.29 -18.99 8.75
CA ARG A 18 9.11 -20.43 9.02
C ARG A 18 8.16 -21.11 8.04
N SER A 19 7.09 -20.44 7.65
CA SER A 19 6.03 -21.03 6.81
C SER A 19 6.37 -20.99 5.32
N CYS A 20 6.99 -19.91 4.86
CA CYS A 20 7.40 -19.69 3.47
C CYS A 20 8.67 -18.79 3.40
N PRO A 21 9.87 -19.34 3.62
CA PRO A 21 11.11 -18.56 3.63
C PRO A 21 11.47 -17.93 2.27
N LYS A 22 10.95 -18.49 1.17
CA LYS A 22 11.18 -18.01 -0.20
C LYS A 22 10.20 -16.91 -0.64
N LEU A 23 9.26 -16.50 0.21
CA LEU A 23 8.23 -15.52 -0.14
C LEU A 23 8.79 -14.24 -0.79
N PRO A 24 9.82 -13.56 -0.24
CA PRO A 24 10.31 -12.32 -0.83
C PRO A 24 10.88 -12.53 -2.24
N MET A 25 11.50 -13.69 -2.49
CA MET A 25 12.04 -14.05 -3.79
C MET A 25 10.93 -14.30 -4.81
N ILE A 26 9.92 -15.10 -4.43
CA ILE A 26 8.78 -15.43 -5.30
C ILE A 26 8.02 -14.17 -5.71
N VAL A 27 7.70 -13.30 -4.75
CA VAL A 27 6.97 -12.05 -5.01
C VAL A 27 7.80 -11.13 -5.92
N LYS A 28 9.10 -10.98 -5.65
CA LYS A 28 9.96 -10.11 -6.47
C LYS A 28 10.05 -10.59 -7.92
N PHE A 29 10.25 -11.89 -8.15
CA PHE A 29 10.33 -12.43 -9.50
C PHE A 29 8.99 -12.32 -10.24
N GLY A 30 7.88 -12.67 -9.58
CA GLY A 30 6.55 -12.57 -10.20
C GLY A 30 6.15 -11.13 -10.53
N VAL A 31 6.45 -10.18 -9.64
CA VAL A 31 6.20 -8.75 -9.92
C VAL A 31 7.10 -8.24 -11.04
N TRP A 32 8.38 -8.61 -11.07
CA TRP A 32 9.31 -8.20 -12.12
C TRP A 32 8.82 -8.67 -13.50
N GLU A 33 8.45 -9.94 -13.62
CA GLU A 33 7.90 -10.52 -14.85
C GLU A 33 6.58 -9.84 -15.26
N ALA A 34 5.69 -9.57 -14.31
CA ALA A 34 4.41 -8.92 -14.60
C ALA A 34 4.57 -7.45 -15.03
N VAL A 35 5.51 -6.71 -14.42
CA VAL A 35 5.78 -5.30 -14.75
C VAL A 35 6.49 -5.18 -16.11
N GLU A 36 7.39 -6.10 -16.44
CA GLU A 36 8.00 -6.16 -17.78
C GLU A 36 6.96 -6.42 -18.88
N ASN A 37 5.93 -7.21 -18.57
CA ASN A 37 4.84 -7.47 -19.51
C ASN A 37 3.81 -6.33 -19.59
N ASP A 38 3.46 -5.70 -18.45
CA ASP A 38 2.51 -4.58 -18.40
C ASP A 38 2.84 -3.59 -17.26
N THR A 39 3.25 -2.37 -17.63
CA THR A 39 3.60 -1.31 -16.67
C THR A 39 2.42 -0.84 -15.82
N ARG A 40 1.17 -1.09 -16.25
CA ARG A 40 -0.05 -0.73 -15.49
C ARG A 40 -0.22 -1.55 -14.21
N MET A 41 0.46 -2.69 -14.10
CA MET A 41 0.47 -3.50 -12.88
C MET A 41 1.06 -2.74 -11.69
N ALA A 42 1.98 -1.79 -11.93
CA ALA A 42 2.50 -0.91 -10.89
C ALA A 42 1.40 0.02 -10.34
N ALA A 43 0.53 0.55 -11.20
CA ALA A 43 -0.56 1.46 -10.82
C ALA A 43 -1.60 0.80 -9.91
N LEU A 44 -2.00 -0.44 -10.20
CA LEU A 44 -2.92 -1.20 -9.34
C LEU A 44 -2.30 -1.43 -7.96
N HIS A 45 -1.00 -1.73 -7.92
CA HIS A 45 -0.32 -1.88 -6.66
C HIS A 45 -0.42 -0.59 -5.82
N PHE A 46 -0.12 0.59 -6.39
CA PHE A 46 -0.23 1.87 -5.67
C PHE A 46 -1.63 2.16 -5.12
N HIS A 47 -2.69 1.67 -5.76
CA HIS A 47 -4.05 1.82 -5.25
C HIS A 47 -4.25 1.07 -3.92
N ASP A 48 -3.61 -0.09 -3.78
CA ASP A 48 -3.83 -1.00 -2.64
C ASP A 48 -2.69 -0.96 -1.60
N CYS A 49 -1.45 -0.74 -2.02
CA CYS A 49 -0.23 -0.72 -1.21
C CYS A 49 0.92 0.03 -1.92
N PHE A 50 1.72 0.76 -1.18
CA PHE A 50 2.80 1.56 -1.76
C PHE A 50 4.05 0.68 -2.04
N VAL A 51 4.30 0.27 -3.29
CA VAL A 51 5.61 -0.29 -3.70
C VAL A 51 6.34 0.74 -4.51
N ASN A 52 7.40 1.29 -3.92
CA ASN A 52 8.39 2.05 -4.64
C ASN A 52 9.16 1.11 -5.58
N ALA A 53 8.77 1.05 -6.85
CA ALA A 53 9.36 0.11 -7.81
C ALA A 53 10.73 0.56 -8.39
N GLY A 54 11.47 1.43 -7.67
CA GLY A 54 12.75 1.96 -8.17
C GLY A 54 13.80 2.35 -7.14
N GLY A 55 13.55 2.16 -5.83
CA GLY A 55 14.48 2.55 -4.77
C GLY A 55 15.00 1.36 -3.96
N PHE A 56 16.10 1.60 -3.22
CA PHE A 56 16.73 0.69 -2.24
C PHE A 56 15.78 -0.33 -1.58
N PRO A 57 16.22 -1.57 -1.29
CA PRO A 57 15.36 -2.58 -0.67
C PRO A 57 14.88 -2.10 0.71
N TRP A 58 13.66 -1.59 0.76
CA TRP A 58 12.96 -1.31 2.01
C TRP A 58 12.32 -2.60 2.52
N GLN A 59 12.46 -2.85 3.81
CA GLN A 59 11.83 -4.00 4.44
C GLN A 59 10.34 -3.71 4.59
N VAL A 60 9.49 -4.56 4.01
CA VAL A 60 8.02 -4.47 4.15
C VAL A 60 7.61 -5.33 5.34
N PRO A 61 6.92 -4.78 6.35
CA PRO A 61 6.45 -5.58 7.48
C PRO A 61 5.26 -6.44 7.02
N LEU A 62 5.28 -7.73 7.35
CA LEU A 62 4.37 -8.76 6.82
C LEU A 62 3.35 -9.20 7.89
N GLY A 63 2.30 -9.92 7.46
CA GLY A 63 1.27 -10.47 8.35
C GLY A 63 -0.08 -9.73 8.31
N ARG A 64 -0.30 -8.90 7.28
CA ARG A 64 -1.64 -8.36 6.99
C ARG A 64 -2.61 -9.52 6.72
N GLN A 65 -3.83 -9.39 7.23
CA GLN A 65 -4.92 -10.32 6.98
C GLN A 65 -5.90 -9.67 5.99
N ASP A 66 -6.44 -10.48 5.09
CA ASP A 66 -7.39 -10.02 4.09
C ASP A 66 -8.74 -9.70 4.73
N GLY A 67 -9.33 -8.57 4.33
CA GLY A 67 -10.66 -8.19 4.77
C GLY A 67 -11.71 -9.13 4.18
N LEU A 68 -12.69 -9.54 4.99
CA LEU A 68 -13.80 -10.41 4.52
C LEU A 68 -14.89 -9.65 3.77
N THR A 69 -14.83 -8.31 3.74
CA THR A 69 -15.83 -7.44 3.13
C THR A 69 -15.18 -6.29 2.38
N ALA A 70 -15.77 -5.93 1.24
CA ALA A 70 -15.46 -4.70 0.50
C ALA A 70 -16.43 -3.59 0.92
N SER A 71 -15.97 -2.33 0.89
CA SER A 71 -16.80 -1.17 1.22
C SER A 71 -16.64 -0.07 0.17
N GLU A 72 -17.61 0.03 -0.72
CA GLU A 72 -17.65 1.07 -1.76
C GLU A 72 -17.81 2.48 -1.13
N LYS A 73 -18.66 2.60 -0.11
CA LYS A 73 -18.86 3.88 0.60
C LYS A 73 -17.55 4.38 1.20
N ALA A 74 -16.79 3.51 1.87
CA ALA A 74 -15.50 3.88 2.44
C ALA A 74 -14.48 4.25 1.36
N ALA A 75 -14.47 3.57 0.22
CA ALA A 75 -13.61 3.91 -0.90
C ALA A 75 -13.91 5.32 -1.44
N ASN A 76 -15.19 5.62 -1.68
CA ASN A 76 -15.62 6.92 -2.21
C ASN A 76 -15.40 8.09 -1.23
N GLU A 77 -15.45 7.86 0.07
CA GLU A 77 -15.26 8.90 1.10
C GLU A 77 -13.79 9.11 1.48
N GLN A 78 -12.99 8.03 1.54
CA GLN A 78 -11.63 8.06 2.08
C GLN A 78 -10.55 8.25 1.02
N LEU A 79 -10.82 7.93 -0.25
CA LEU A 79 -9.88 8.18 -1.34
C LEU A 79 -10.00 9.64 -1.82
N PRO A 80 -8.87 10.31 -2.08
CA PRO A 80 -8.88 11.64 -2.69
C PRO A 80 -9.31 11.54 -4.16
N SER A 81 -10.25 12.37 -4.58
CA SER A 81 -10.60 12.50 -6.00
C SER A 81 -9.55 13.36 -6.73
N PRO A 82 -9.20 13.05 -7.99
CA PRO A 82 -8.22 13.81 -8.76
C PRO A 82 -8.63 15.27 -9.03
N PHE A 83 -9.89 15.64 -8.77
CA PHE A 83 -10.42 17.00 -8.94
C PHE A 83 -10.66 17.73 -7.61
N GLU A 84 -10.28 17.15 -6.47
CA GLU A 84 -10.40 17.80 -5.16
C GLU A 84 -9.28 18.85 -4.95
N PRO A 85 -9.58 19.99 -4.29
CA PRO A 85 -8.58 20.98 -3.96
C PRO A 85 -7.56 20.44 -2.95
N LEU A 86 -6.27 20.62 -3.24
CA LEU A 86 -5.13 20.04 -2.52
C LEU A 86 -5.01 20.47 -1.05
N LEU A 87 -5.26 21.74 -0.74
CA LEU A 87 -4.81 22.35 0.52
C LEU A 87 -5.61 21.96 1.76
N GLU A 88 -6.91 21.66 1.62
CA GLU A 88 -7.79 21.35 2.76
C GLU A 88 -8.32 19.91 2.72
N ASN A 89 -8.71 19.42 1.54
CA ASN A 89 -9.42 18.15 1.43
C ASN A 89 -8.46 16.96 1.38
N ILE A 90 -7.41 17.06 0.56
CA ILE A 90 -6.43 15.98 0.38
C ILE A 90 -5.54 15.89 1.62
N THR A 91 -4.95 17.00 2.08
CA THR A 91 -4.16 17.03 3.32
C THR A 91 -4.94 16.55 4.54
N GLY A 92 -6.23 16.92 4.67
CA GLY A 92 -7.10 16.44 5.74
C GLY A 92 -7.34 14.93 5.70
N LYS A 93 -7.58 14.37 4.51
CA LYS A 93 -7.73 12.91 4.32
C LYS A 93 -6.44 12.15 4.67
N PHE A 94 -5.27 12.65 4.28
CA PHE A 94 -3.98 12.02 4.62
C PHE A 94 -3.64 12.15 6.10
N ALA A 95 -3.89 13.33 6.71
CA ALA A 95 -3.71 13.54 8.14
C ALA A 95 -4.60 12.59 8.97
N SER A 96 -5.82 12.29 8.51
CA SER A 96 -6.70 11.31 9.17
C SER A 96 -6.14 9.87 9.19
N LYS A 97 -5.20 9.57 8.30
CA LYS A 97 -4.47 8.29 8.23
C LYS A 97 -3.10 8.35 8.90
N GLY A 98 -2.77 9.46 9.55
CA GLY A 98 -1.48 9.66 10.24
C GLY A 98 -0.32 10.00 9.32
N LEU A 99 -0.58 10.45 8.10
CA LEU A 99 0.44 10.87 7.12
C LEU A 99 0.62 12.39 7.16
N ASP A 100 1.85 12.86 6.99
CA ASP A 100 2.18 14.28 7.04
C ASP A 100 2.22 14.94 5.65
N LEU A 101 2.41 16.27 5.62
CA LEU A 101 2.52 17.03 4.36
C LEU A 101 3.71 16.59 3.49
N LYS A 102 4.79 16.08 4.09
CA LYS A 102 5.96 15.58 3.35
C LYS A 102 5.62 14.24 2.69
N ASP A 103 4.89 13.38 3.38
CA ASP A 103 4.37 12.13 2.83
C ASP A 103 3.49 12.43 1.62
N VAL A 104 2.56 13.39 1.70
CA VAL A 104 1.73 13.76 0.53
C VAL A 104 2.57 14.15 -0.69
N VAL A 105 3.64 14.93 -0.51
CA VAL A 105 4.54 15.35 -1.61
C VAL A 105 5.34 14.16 -2.16
N VAL A 106 5.88 13.30 -1.31
CA VAL A 106 6.63 12.12 -1.72
C VAL A 106 5.73 11.11 -2.44
N LEU A 107 4.50 10.91 -1.92
CA LEU A 107 3.53 9.97 -2.46
C LEU A 107 2.96 10.44 -3.81
N SER A 108 2.74 11.76 -3.98
CA SER A 108 2.29 12.33 -5.26
C SER A 108 3.39 12.36 -6.33
N GLY A 109 4.66 12.53 -5.95
CA GLY A 109 5.80 12.54 -6.88
C GLY A 109 6.12 11.19 -7.52
N ILE A 110 5.63 10.07 -6.96
CA ILE A 110 5.91 8.74 -7.52
C ILE A 110 5.27 8.53 -8.89
N LEU A 111 4.14 9.19 -9.17
CA LEU A 111 3.48 9.17 -10.48
C LEU A 111 4.34 9.81 -11.58
N VAL A 112 5.24 10.73 -11.22
CA VAL A 112 6.13 11.41 -12.17
C VAL A 112 7.32 10.52 -12.55
N TYR A 113 7.71 9.57 -11.69
CA TYR A 113 8.82 8.65 -11.95
C TYR A 113 8.47 7.49 -12.90
N PHE A 114 7.18 7.25 -13.17
CA PHE A 114 6.69 6.20 -14.07
C PHE A 114 6.08 6.75 -15.38
N SER A 115 6.24 8.05 -15.66
CA SER A 115 5.82 8.67 -16.93
C SER A 115 6.96 8.79 -17.93
#